data_AF-X1HYT2-F1
#
_entry.id   AF-X1HYT2-F1
#
_cell.length_a   1.000
_cell.length_b   1.000
_cell.length_c   1.000
_cell.angle_alpha   90.00
_cell.angle_beta   90.00
_cell.angle_gamma   90.00
#
_symmetry.space_group_name_H-M   'P 1'
#
loop_
_entity.id
_entity.type
_entity.pdbx_description
1 polymer ?
#
loop_
_entity_poly.entity_id
_entity_poly.type
_entity_poly.pdbx_seq_one_letter_code
_entity_poly.pdbx_strand_id
1 'polypeptide(L)' 'MNNEVRAKVIAVSLGTGRSGKLGLTMRQKYLGKYDWIEADVEEEYASKEEKKSTKTDEEGEIEE' A
#
# COMPACT_ATOMS: atom_id res chain seq x y z
N MET A 1 -11.51 14.95 16.80
CA MET A 1 -11.40 13.53 16.41
C MET A 1 -10.14 13.39 15.58
N ASN A 2 -9.21 12.57 16.03
CA ASN A 2 -7.89 12.43 15.42
C ASN A 2 -7.90 11.14 14.61
N ASN A 3 -7.53 11.21 13.34
CA ASN A 3 -7.42 10.02 12.50
C ASN A 3 -5.97 9.56 12.52
N GLU A 4 -5.76 8.28 12.82
CA GLU A 4 -4.45 7.66 12.71
C GLU A 4 -4.14 7.36 11.23
N VAL A 5 -2.91 7.65 10.81
CA VAL A 5 -2.51 7.57 9.41
C VAL A 5 -1.12 6.97 9.28
N ARG A 6 -0.92 6.21 8.21
CA ARG A 6 0.39 5.74 7.78
C ARG A 6 0.92 6.67 6.69
N ALA A 7 2.06 7.30 6.94
CA ALA A 7 2.72 8.20 5.99
C ALA A 7 4.20 7.83 5.84
N LYS A 8 4.78 8.21 4.70
CA LYS A 8 6.21 8.04 4.44
C LYS A 8 6.94 9.37 4.62
N VAL A 9 8.03 9.35 5.37
CA VAL A 9 8.93 10.51 5.50
C VAL A 9 9.75 10.64 4.22
N ILE A 10 9.67 11.81 3.58
CA ILE A 10 10.39 12.11 2.32
C ILE A 10 11.48 13.15 2.51
N ALA A 11 11.35 14.01 3.50
CA ALA A 11 12.30 15.06 3.79
C ALA A 11 12.39 15.26 5.30
N VAL A 12 13.62 15.41 5.79
CA VAL A 12 13.89 15.76 7.17
C VAL A 12 14.81 16.96 7.17
N SER A 13 14.39 18.03 7.85
CA SER A 13 15.23 19.18 8.12
C SER A 13 15.38 19.32 9.62
N LEU A 14 16.62 19.14 10.10
CA LEU A 14 16.96 19.30 11.51
C LEU A 14 17.38 20.76 11.73
N GLY A 15 16.50 21.52 12.38
CA GLY A 15 16.86 22.83 12.94
C GLY A 15 17.59 22.68 14.27
N THR A 16 18.10 23.78 14.82
CA THR A 16 18.59 23.78 16.21
C THR A 16 17.42 23.65 17.20
N GLY A 17 17.53 22.70 18.13
CA GLY A 17 16.51 22.42 19.15
C GLY A 17 15.31 21.62 18.64
N ARG A 18 14.09 22.00 19.06
CA ARG A 18 12.82 21.30 18.72
C ARG A 18 12.18 21.75 17.40
N SER A 19 12.86 22.55 16.58
CA SER A 19 12.28 23.23 15.42
C SER A 19 12.40 22.47 14.08
N GLY A 20 12.63 21.15 14.14
CA GLY A 20 12.76 20.32 12.93
C GLY A 20 11.47 20.29 12.09
N LYS A 21 11.64 20.20 10.77
CA LYS A 21 10.53 20.04 9.81
C LYS A 21 10.58 18.64 9.22
N LEU A 22 9.43 17.98 9.18
CA LEU A 22 9.25 16.70 8.52
C LEU A 22 8.31 16.85 7.33
N GLY A 23 8.81 16.52 6.15
CA GLY A 23 7.99 16.34 4.96
C GLY A 23 7.45 14.92 4.92
N LEU A 24 6.13 14.78 4.91
CA LEU A 24 5.41 13.50 4.83
C LEU A 24 4.70 13.38 3.47
N THR A 25 4.57 12.16 2.95
CA THR A 25 3.75 11.85 1.77
C THR A 25 2.82 10.67 2.01
N MET A 26 1.68 10.69 1.32
CA MET A 26 0.65 9.63 1.29
C MET A 26 0.23 9.29 -0.15
N ARG A 27 0.99 9.73 -1.16
CA ARG A 27 0.67 9.55 -2.59
C ARG A 27 1.09 8.18 -3.16
N GLN A 28 1.33 7.19 -2.30
CA GLN A 28 1.76 5.85 -2.72
C GLN A 28 0.77 4.81 -2.19
N LYS A 29 0.70 3.66 -2.87
CA LYS A 29 -0.08 2.49 -2.42
C LYS A 29 0.23 2.15 -0.96
N TYR A 30 -0.81 1.76 -0.20
CA TYR A 30 -0.73 1.39 1.23
C TYR A 30 -0.29 2.49 2.20
N LEU A 31 -0.33 3.77 1.77
CA LEU A 31 -0.19 4.92 2.65
C LEU A 31 -1.51 5.66 2.70
N GLY A 32 -1.89 6.19 3.85
CA GLY A 32 -3.24 6.71 4.01
C GLY A 32 -3.80 6.56 5.42
N LYS A 33 -5.09 6.80 5.53
CA LYS A 33 -5.90 6.32 6.64
C LYS A 33 -5.95 4.78 6.58
N TYR A 34 -6.04 4.11 7.73
CA TYR A 34 -6.11 2.65 7.79
C TYR A 34 -7.23 2.07 6.92
N ASP A 35 -8.41 2.69 6.91
CA ASP A 35 -9.54 2.27 6.06
C ASP A 35 -9.18 2.22 4.56
N TRP A 36 -8.31 3.10 4.08
CA TRP A 36 -7.87 3.10 2.68
C TRP A 36 -6.86 2.00 2.39
N ILE A 37 -6.02 1.70 3.37
CA ILE A 37 -5.00 0.66 3.27
C ILE A 37 -5.68 -0.71 3.22
N GLU A 38 -6.71 -0.94 4.02
CA GLU A 38 -7.49 -2.17 4.00
C GLU A 38 -8.14 -2.40 2.63
N ALA A 39 -8.74 -1.36 2.05
CA ALA A 39 -9.31 -1.44 0.69
C ALA A 39 -8.23 -1.71 -0.38
N ASP A 40 -7.09 -1.01 -0.33
CA ASP A 40 -5.96 -1.24 -1.25
C ASP A 40 -5.44 -2.68 -1.16
N VAL A 41 -5.43 -3.26 0.05
CA VAL A 41 -4.97 -4.63 0.30
C VAL A 41 -5.98 -5.65 -0.23
N GLU A 42 -7.27 -5.46 0.04
CA GLU A 42 -8.36 -6.31 -0.48
C GLU A 42 -8.35 -6.34 -2.02
N GLU A 43 -8.24 -5.18 -2.68
CA GLU A 43 -8.15 -5.09 -4.14
C GLU A 43 -6.97 -5.89 -4.70
N GLU A 44 -5.83 -5.87 -4.01
CA GLU A 44 -4.64 -6.57 -4.45
C GLU A 44 -4.72 -8.09 -4.23
N TYR A 45 -5.31 -8.53 -3.12
CA TYR A 45 -5.56 -9.95 -2.89
C TYR A 45 -6.59 -10.50 -3.87
N ALA A 46 -7.69 -9.79 -4.12
CA ALA A 46 -8.69 -10.16 -5.13
C ALA A 46 -8.05 -10.31 -6.52
N SER A 47 -7.26 -9.31 -6.94
CA SER A 47 -6.54 -9.36 -8.22
C SER A 47 -5.52 -10.50 -8.32
N LYS A 48 -4.99 -10.95 -7.18
CA LYS A 48 -4.00 -12.03 -7.11
C LYS A 48 -4.64 -13.41 -7.13
N GLU A 49 -5.85 -13.55 -6.57
CA GLU A 49 -6.65 -14.77 -6.65
C GLU A 49 -7.14 -15.02 -8.08
N GLU A 50 -7.61 -13.98 -8.79
CA GLU A 50 -8.01 -14.08 -10.20
C GLU A 50 -6.85 -14.52 -11.11
N LYS A 51 -5.65 -14.01 -10.89
CA LYS A 51 -4.45 -14.43 -11.64
C LYS A 51 -3.98 -15.84 -11.29
N LYS A 52 -4.33 -16.34 -10.10
CA LYS A 52 -3.98 -17.70 -9.68
C LYS A 52 -4.97 -18.72 -10.27
N SER A 53 -6.25 -18.38 -10.42
CA SER A 53 -7.21 -19.22 -11.14
C SER A 53 -6.84 -19.36 -12.61
N THR A 54 -6.61 -18.26 -13.34
CA THR A 54 -6.29 -18.32 -14.78
C THR A 54 -5.00 -19.11 -15.08
N LYS A 55 -4.00 -19.05 -14.20
CA LYS A 55 -2.76 -19.83 -14.37
C LYS A 55 -2.94 -21.32 -14.06
N THR A 56 -3.91 -21.69 -13.23
CA THR A 56 -4.21 -23.09 -12.92
C THR A 56 -5.01 -23.75 -14.06
N ASP A 57 -5.80 -22.96 -14.80
CA ASP A 57 -6.54 -23.44 -15.96
C ASP A 57 -5.64 -23.61 -17.21
N GLU A 58 -4.65 -22.73 -17.42
CA GLU A 58 -3.72 -22.83 -18.57
C GLU A 58 -2.69 -23.96 -18.45
N GLU A 59 -2.29 -24.38 -17.24
CA GLU A 59 -1.37 -25.52 -17.04
C GLU A 59 -2.07 -26.89 -17.17
N GLY A 60 -3.41 -26.93 -17.22
CA GLY A 60 -4.21 -28.16 -17.39
C GLY A 60 -4.56 -28.52 -18.85
N GLU A 61 -4.55 -27.56 -19.78
CA GLU A 61 -4.86 -27.82 -21.21
C GLU A 61 -3.64 -28.28 -22.04
N ILE A 62 -2.42 -28.27 -21.47
CA ILE A 62 -1.19 -28.62 -22.20
C ILE A 62 -0.79 -30.10 -22.04
N GLU A 63 -1.49 -30.89 -21.22
CA GLU A 63 -1.18 -32.30 -20.95
C GLU A 63 -2.22 -33.33 -21.45
N GLU A 64 -3.31 -32.93 -22.14
CA GLU A 64 -4.24 -33.87 -22.83
C GLU A 64 -3.99 -33.99 -24.35
#